data_AF-A0A4Z8YSX6-F1
#
_entry.id   AF-A0A4Z8YSX6-F1
#
_cell.length_a   1.000
_cell.length_b   1.000
_cell.length_c   1.000
_cell.angle_alpha   90.00
_cell.angle_beta   90.00
_cell.angle_gamma   90.00
#
_symmetry.space_group_name_H-M   'P 1'
#
loop_
_entity.id
_entity.type
_entity.pdbx_description
1 polymer ?
#
loop_
_entity_poly.entity_id
_entity_poly.type
_entity_poly.pdbx_seq_one_letter_code
_entity_poly.pdbx_strand_id
1 'polypeptide(L)'
;MTIDKRALREVAEKATKGEWWSDVVDTDGEYGEGEDRVSGYHSYAVYVGHESLLDMINSTAACIHTEWDHDYHMAWDETAKRNAEFIAAANPDTVLALLDENIQLQREKDAIEAVALALRDDMRDAREKLEAAEHRIAEHCKVLNSLAAVARRYLPDYDEHPEIQAADELLESAAGIKVKGD
;
A
#
# COMPACT_ATOMS: atom_id res chain seq x y z
N MET A 1 -12.78 11.85 -6.46
CA MET A 1 -13.94 11.59 -5.57
C MET A 1 -13.39 11.20 -4.22
N THR A 2 -13.76 11.88 -3.14
CA THR A 2 -13.32 11.53 -1.78
C THR A 2 -14.47 10.84 -1.07
N ILE A 3 -14.26 9.61 -0.60
CA ILE A 3 -15.28 8.82 0.08
C ILE A 3 -15.37 9.29 1.54
N ASP A 4 -16.57 9.65 2.01
CA ASP A 4 -16.83 9.86 3.43
C ASP A 4 -16.93 8.51 4.15
N LYS A 5 -15.79 8.07 4.70
CA LYS A 5 -15.68 6.78 5.39
C LYS A 5 -16.52 6.71 6.67
N ARG A 6 -16.79 7.84 7.32
CA ARG A 6 -17.59 7.87 8.55
C ARG A 6 -19.06 7.66 8.22
N ALA A 7 -19.56 8.38 7.22
CA ALA A 7 -20.91 8.19 6.71
C ALA A 7 -21.09 6.76 6.19
N LEU A 8 -20.10 6.21 5.45
CA LEU A 8 -20.16 4.83 4.94
C LEU A 8 -20.19 3.80 6.07
N ARG A 9 -19.39 3.98 7.13
CA ARG A 9 -19.43 3.11 8.31
C ARG A 9 -20.80 3.15 8.99
N GLU A 10 -21.35 4.35 9.20
CA GLU A 10 -22.63 4.52 9.89
C GLU A 10 -23.78 3.83 9.15
N VAL A 11 -23.82 3.92 7.81
CA VAL A 11 -24.84 3.20 7.02
C VAL A 11 -24.62 1.69 7.05
N ALA A 12 -23.38 1.20 6.99
CA ALA A 12 -23.09 -0.23 7.08
C ALA A 12 -23.41 -0.80 8.47
N GLU A 13 -23.20 -0.04 9.55
CA GLU A 13 -23.57 -0.45 10.92
C GLU A 13 -25.08 -0.59 11.11
N LYS A 14 -25.89 0.24 10.43
CA LYS A 14 -27.36 0.20 10.51
C LYS A 14 -28.01 -0.79 9.55
N ALA A 15 -27.32 -1.19 8.49
CA ALA A 15 -27.82 -2.15 7.52
C ALA A 15 -27.97 -3.56 8.13
N THR A 16 -28.75 -4.41 7.46
CA THR A 16 -29.05 -5.77 7.93
C THR A 16 -27.78 -6.61 8.07
N LYS A 17 -27.55 -7.15 9.26
CA LYS A 17 -26.33 -7.89 9.61
C LYS A 17 -26.38 -9.35 9.16
N GLY A 18 -25.20 -9.93 8.92
CA GLY A 18 -25.04 -11.31 8.54
C GLY A 18 -24.55 -11.48 7.11
N GLU A 19 -24.29 -12.74 6.76
CA GLU A 19 -23.88 -13.12 5.42
C GLU A 19 -25.03 -12.93 4.44
N TRP A 20 -24.78 -12.13 3.40
CA TRP A 20 -25.75 -11.92 2.34
C TRP A 20 -25.39 -12.85 1.19
N TRP A 21 -26.41 -13.37 0.52
CA TRP A 21 -26.26 -14.23 -0.64
C TRP A 21 -27.30 -13.86 -1.68
N SER A 22 -27.04 -14.23 -2.93
CA SER A 22 -27.95 -13.97 -4.05
C SER A 22 -28.44 -15.27 -4.66
N ASP A 23 -29.69 -15.27 -5.12
CA ASP A 23 -30.27 -16.43 -5.81
C ASP A 23 -31.35 -15.99 -6.80
N VAL A 24 -31.72 -16.93 -7.66
CA VAL A 24 -32.73 -16.76 -8.69
C VAL A 24 -34.10 -16.54 -8.05
N VAL A 25 -34.87 -15.63 -8.64
CA VAL A 25 -36.29 -15.45 -8.36
C VAL A 25 -37.07 -15.49 -9.68
N ASP A 26 -38.13 -16.28 -9.69
CA ASP A 26 -39.03 -16.35 -10.83
C ASP A 26 -39.83 -15.06 -10.98
N THR A 27 -39.99 -14.60 -12.21
CA THR A 27 -40.79 -13.42 -12.51
C THR A 27 -41.85 -13.76 -13.54
N ASP A 28 -43.04 -13.19 -13.37
CA ASP A 28 -44.10 -13.24 -14.40
C ASP A 28 -43.92 -12.14 -15.48
N GLY A 29 -42.78 -11.46 -15.48
CA GLY A 29 -42.50 -10.35 -16.40
C GLY A 29 -42.45 -10.79 -17.86
N GLU A 30 -42.74 -9.85 -18.76
CA GLU A 30 -42.66 -10.07 -20.20
C GLU A 30 -41.33 -9.55 -20.76
N TYR A 31 -40.77 -10.26 -21.74
CA TYR A 31 -39.60 -9.82 -22.49
C TYR A 31 -39.80 -10.07 -24.00
N GLY A 32 -38.98 -9.41 -24.81
CA GLY A 32 -39.15 -9.34 -26.27
C GLY A 32 -39.95 -8.12 -26.73
N GLU A 33 -40.06 -7.95 -28.04
CA GLU A 33 -40.72 -6.80 -28.66
C GLU A 33 -41.95 -7.22 -29.47
N GLY A 34 -42.98 -6.36 -29.49
CA GLY A 34 -44.16 -6.57 -30.34
C GLY A 34 -45.06 -7.74 -29.91
N GLU A 35 -45.53 -8.51 -30.89
CA GLU A 35 -46.46 -9.64 -30.68
C GLU A 35 -45.75 -10.92 -30.22
N ASP A 36 -44.41 -10.98 -30.31
CA ASP A 36 -43.58 -12.14 -29.93
C ASP A 36 -43.13 -12.10 -28.46
N ARG A 37 -43.86 -11.37 -27.60
CA ARG A 37 -43.52 -11.30 -26.18
C ARG A 37 -43.71 -12.65 -25.51
N VAL A 38 -42.73 -13.00 -24.68
CA VAL A 38 -42.76 -14.19 -23.86
C VAL A 38 -42.83 -13.76 -22.40
N SER A 39 -43.70 -14.40 -21.63
CA SER A 39 -43.82 -14.20 -20.19
C SER A 39 -42.95 -15.23 -19.47
N GLY A 40 -42.33 -14.80 -18.38
CA GLY A 40 -41.50 -15.67 -17.54
C GLY A 40 -40.01 -15.52 -17.84
N TYR A 41 -39.26 -14.96 -16.89
CA TYR A 41 -37.79 -15.03 -16.91
C TYR A 41 -37.25 -15.07 -15.48
N HIS A 42 -36.05 -15.63 -15.32
CA HIS A 42 -35.32 -15.66 -14.06
C HIS A 42 -34.69 -14.29 -13.78
N SER A 43 -35.09 -13.62 -12.71
CA SER A 43 -34.36 -12.49 -12.14
C SER A 43 -33.59 -12.95 -10.89
N TYR A 44 -33.03 -12.01 -10.14
CA TYR A 44 -32.24 -12.31 -8.96
C TYR A 44 -32.64 -11.44 -7.77
N ALA A 45 -32.47 -11.97 -6.58
CA ALA A 45 -32.68 -11.27 -5.33
C ALA A 45 -31.50 -11.49 -4.37
N VAL A 46 -31.38 -10.59 -3.39
CA VAL A 46 -30.40 -10.68 -2.31
C VAL A 46 -31.12 -11.06 -1.02
N TYR A 47 -30.52 -11.95 -0.27
CA TYR A 47 -31.09 -12.56 0.93
C TYR A 47 -30.12 -12.47 2.12
N VAL A 48 -30.68 -12.57 3.32
CA VAL A 48 -29.95 -12.85 4.56
C VAL A 48 -30.67 -13.94 5.34
N GLY A 49 -29.97 -15.03 5.66
CA GLY A 49 -30.64 -16.23 6.17
C GLY A 49 -31.76 -16.68 5.22
N HIS A 50 -33.01 -16.65 5.68
CA HIS A 50 -34.21 -16.98 4.90
C HIS A 50 -35.04 -15.76 4.48
N GLU A 51 -34.59 -14.54 4.79
CA GLU A 51 -35.30 -13.30 4.50
C GLU A 51 -34.79 -12.71 3.17
N SER A 52 -35.71 -12.30 2.31
CA SER A 52 -35.38 -11.51 1.12
C SER A 52 -35.20 -10.05 1.52
N LEU A 53 -34.08 -9.45 1.10
CA LEU A 53 -33.73 -8.06 1.38
C LEU A 53 -34.14 -7.13 0.25
N LEU A 54 -33.85 -7.53 -0.98
CA LEU A 54 -34.18 -6.78 -2.19
C LEU A 54 -34.24 -7.72 -3.40
N ASP A 55 -35.17 -7.45 -4.31
CA ASP A 55 -35.28 -8.14 -5.60
C ASP A 55 -35.00 -7.20 -6.77
N MET A 56 -34.62 -7.79 -7.92
CA MET A 56 -34.29 -7.06 -9.14
C MET A 56 -35.43 -7.11 -10.18
N ILE A 57 -36.63 -7.56 -9.80
CA ILE A 57 -37.70 -7.96 -10.72
C ILE A 57 -38.24 -6.77 -11.54
N ASN A 58 -38.15 -5.55 -10.99
CA ASN A 58 -38.68 -4.33 -11.61
C ASN A 58 -37.58 -3.39 -12.13
N SER A 59 -36.36 -3.89 -12.35
CA SER A 59 -35.25 -3.09 -12.83
C SER A 59 -35.48 -2.62 -14.27
N THR A 60 -35.47 -1.30 -14.50
CA THR A 60 -35.47 -0.75 -15.87
C THR A 60 -34.14 -0.93 -16.59
N ALA A 61 -33.12 -1.46 -15.91
CA ALA A 61 -31.83 -1.82 -16.47
C ALA A 61 -31.73 -3.33 -16.79
N ALA A 62 -32.83 -4.07 -16.66
CA ALA A 62 -32.88 -5.49 -16.96
C ALA A 62 -32.40 -5.77 -18.39
N CYS A 63 -31.56 -6.79 -18.54
CA CYS A 63 -31.12 -7.26 -19.85
C CYS A 63 -31.43 -8.76 -19.93
N ILE A 64 -32.51 -9.08 -20.65
CA ILE A 64 -32.99 -10.46 -20.75
C ILE A 64 -32.19 -11.20 -21.81
N HIS A 65 -31.45 -12.20 -21.37
CA HIS A 65 -30.79 -13.17 -22.22
C HIS A 65 -31.65 -14.41 -22.33
N THR A 66 -31.60 -15.05 -23.50
CA THR A 66 -32.27 -16.30 -23.76
C THR A 66 -31.28 -17.34 -24.27
N GLU A 67 -31.48 -18.59 -23.85
CA GLU A 67 -30.72 -19.73 -24.31
C GLU A 67 -31.64 -20.93 -24.49
N TRP A 68 -31.44 -21.65 -25.59
CA TRP A 68 -32.09 -22.93 -25.85
C TRP A 68 -31.12 -24.04 -25.50
N ASP A 69 -31.39 -24.79 -24.42
CA ASP A 69 -30.68 -26.03 -24.13
C ASP A 69 -31.58 -27.21 -24.50
N HIS A 70 -31.57 -27.55 -25.80
CA HIS A 70 -32.24 -28.70 -26.44
C HIS A 70 -33.75 -28.82 -26.18
N ASP A 71 -34.15 -29.11 -24.94
CA ASP A 71 -35.51 -29.36 -24.49
C ASP A 71 -36.08 -28.22 -23.61
N TYR A 72 -35.27 -27.24 -23.20
CA TYR A 72 -35.69 -26.14 -22.33
C TYR A 72 -35.27 -24.77 -22.87
N HIS A 73 -36.22 -23.83 -22.93
CA HIS A 73 -35.94 -22.42 -23.21
C HIS A 73 -35.74 -21.67 -21.89
N MET A 74 -34.51 -21.24 -21.63
CA MET A 74 -34.17 -20.45 -20.46
C MET A 74 -34.14 -18.97 -20.83
N ALA A 75 -34.75 -18.13 -20.00
CA ALA A 75 -34.62 -16.67 -20.08
C ALA A 75 -34.21 -16.13 -18.71
N TRP A 76 -33.22 -15.24 -18.66
CA TRP A 76 -32.77 -14.63 -17.40
C TRP A 76 -32.31 -13.19 -17.57
N ASP A 77 -32.44 -12.41 -16.50
CA ASP A 77 -31.88 -11.06 -16.39
C ASP A 77 -30.41 -11.14 -15.95
N GLU A 78 -29.51 -10.97 -16.92
CA GLU A 78 -28.06 -10.99 -16.69
C GLU A 78 -27.60 -9.79 -15.84
N THR A 79 -28.28 -8.65 -15.96
CA THR A 79 -27.96 -7.46 -15.15
C THR A 79 -28.35 -7.69 -13.69
N ALA A 80 -29.53 -8.27 -13.45
CA ALA A 80 -29.97 -8.63 -12.11
C ALA A 80 -28.97 -9.57 -11.42
N LYS A 81 -28.51 -10.61 -12.14
CA LYS A 81 -27.52 -11.56 -11.63
C LYS A 81 -26.29 -10.84 -11.08
N ARG A 82 -25.63 -10.06 -11.94
CA ARG A 82 -24.38 -9.36 -11.61
C ARG A 82 -24.55 -8.38 -10.47
N ASN A 83 -25.66 -7.63 -10.47
CA ASN A 83 -25.92 -6.65 -9.43
C ASN A 83 -26.22 -7.31 -8.08
N ALA A 84 -27.02 -8.38 -8.06
CA ALA A 84 -27.33 -9.11 -6.84
C ALA A 84 -26.07 -9.78 -6.27
N GLU A 85 -25.25 -10.42 -7.11
CA GLU A 85 -23.96 -11.01 -6.71
C GLU A 85 -23.02 -9.94 -6.12
N PHE A 86 -22.91 -8.78 -6.78
CA PHE A 86 -22.08 -7.67 -6.29
C PHE A 86 -22.57 -7.14 -4.93
N ILE A 87 -23.88 -6.90 -4.79
CA ILE A 87 -24.48 -6.39 -3.54
C ILE A 87 -24.31 -7.40 -2.40
N ALA A 88 -24.51 -8.69 -2.67
CA ALA A 88 -24.30 -9.76 -1.69
C ALA A 88 -22.84 -9.86 -1.24
N ALA A 89 -21.89 -9.78 -2.17
CA ALA A 89 -20.46 -9.76 -1.82
C ALA A 89 -20.06 -8.47 -1.06
N ALA A 90 -20.60 -7.32 -1.47
CA ALA A 90 -20.37 -6.02 -0.84
C ALA A 90 -21.33 -5.76 0.34
N ASN A 91 -21.69 -6.80 1.08
CA ASN A 91 -22.58 -6.68 2.24
C ASN A 91 -21.98 -5.79 3.35
N PRO A 92 -22.80 -5.39 4.34
CA PRO A 92 -22.35 -4.47 5.38
C PRO A 92 -21.14 -4.95 6.18
N ASP A 93 -21.03 -6.26 6.42
CA ASP A 93 -19.92 -6.83 7.20
C ASP A 93 -18.60 -6.78 6.40
N THR A 94 -18.63 -7.11 5.10
CA THR A 94 -17.50 -6.92 4.19
C THR A 94 -17.07 -5.47 4.11
N VAL A 95 -18.01 -4.52 3.98
CA VAL A 95 -17.71 -3.09 3.94
C VAL A 95 -17.05 -2.63 5.24
N LEU A 96 -17.53 -3.07 6.40
CA LEU A 96 -16.93 -2.73 7.69
C LEU A 96 -15.51 -3.28 7.84
N ALA A 97 -15.29 -4.55 7.46
CA ALA A 97 -13.97 -5.16 7.47
C ALA A 97 -12.97 -4.38 6.60
N LEU A 98 -13.37 -4.01 5.38
CA LEU A 98 -12.53 -3.20 4.48
C LEU A 98 -12.24 -1.80 5.05
N LEU A 99 -13.20 -1.20 5.77
CA LEU A 99 -12.98 0.09 6.42
C LEU A 99 -12.01 -0.03 7.61
N ASP A 100 -12.06 -1.13 8.37
CA ASP A 100 -11.12 -1.40 9.46
C ASP A 100 -9.70 -1.61 8.92
N GLU A 101 -9.54 -2.43 7.88
CA GLU A 101 -8.25 -2.63 7.19
C GLU A 101 -7.69 -1.31 6.66
N ASN A 102 -8.54 -0.47 6.06
CA ASN A 102 -8.11 0.81 5.54
C ASN A 102 -7.62 1.77 6.64
N ILE A 103 -8.26 1.77 7.81
CA ILE A 103 -7.81 2.55 8.98
C ILE A 103 -6.47 2.02 9.48
N GLN A 104 -6.31 0.70 9.52
CA GLN A 104 -5.06 0.07 9.94
C GLN A 104 -3.89 0.44 9.01
N LEU A 105 -4.10 0.33 7.69
CA LEU A 105 -3.10 0.72 6.69
C LEU A 105 -2.70 2.19 6.79
N GLN A 106 -3.67 3.08 7.09
CA GLN A 106 -3.36 4.49 7.29
C GLN A 106 -2.44 4.71 8.51
N ARG A 107 -2.70 4.00 9.62
CA ARG A 107 -1.85 4.08 10.82
C ARG A 107 -0.45 3.55 10.57
N GLU A 108 -0.32 2.44 9.85
CA GLU A 108 0.98 1.86 9.49
C GLU A 108 1.78 2.79 8.58
N LYS A 109 1.11 3.41 7.61
CA LYS A 109 1.71 4.43 6.75
C LYS A 109 2.25 5.60 7.59
N ASP A 110 1.43 6.17 8.48
CA ASP A 110 1.82 7.30 9.32
C ASP A 110 3.00 6.93 10.25
N ALA A 111 3.03 5.70 10.77
CA ALA A 111 4.14 5.20 11.58
C ALA A 111 5.44 5.04 10.77
N ILE A 112 5.36 4.51 9.55
CA ILE A 112 6.53 4.39 8.66
C ILE A 112 7.05 5.78 8.28
N GLU A 113 6.17 6.72 7.98
CA GLU A 113 6.57 8.10 7.69
C GLU A 113 7.28 8.75 8.88
N ALA A 114 6.78 8.55 10.11
CA ALA A 114 7.45 9.04 11.31
C ALA A 114 8.85 8.44 11.52
N VAL A 115 9.01 7.13 11.31
CA VAL A 115 10.31 6.46 11.39
C VAL A 115 11.27 6.95 10.31
N ALA A 116 10.79 7.15 9.08
CA ALA A 116 11.61 7.66 7.98
C ALA A 116 12.11 9.10 8.26
N LEU A 117 11.26 9.94 8.87
CA LEU A 117 11.65 11.29 9.29
C LEU A 117 12.73 11.26 10.36
N ALA A 118 12.56 10.43 11.40
CA ALA A 118 13.55 10.28 12.47
C ALA A 118 14.90 9.78 11.93
N LEU A 119 14.88 8.75 11.07
CA LEU A 119 16.11 8.22 10.46
C LEU A 119 16.82 9.27 9.60
N ARG A 120 16.07 10.10 8.86
CA ARG A 120 16.65 11.17 8.06
C ARG A 120 17.37 12.20 8.94
N ASP A 121 16.79 12.51 10.09
CA ASP A 121 17.37 13.48 11.02
C ASP A 121 18.62 12.87 11.71
N ASP A 122 18.58 11.60 12.12
CA ASP A 122 19.76 10.87 12.64
C ASP A 122 20.90 10.81 11.62
N MET A 123 20.60 10.58 10.35
CA MET A 123 21.60 10.57 9.27
C MET A 123 22.21 11.95 9.04
N ARG A 124 21.44 13.03 9.22
CA ARG A 124 21.96 14.39 9.15
C ARG A 124 22.92 14.66 10.30
N ASP A 125 22.54 14.33 11.52
CA ASP A 125 23.39 14.49 12.71
C ASP A 125 24.68 13.67 12.59
N ALA A 126 24.59 12.45 12.07
CA ALA A 126 25.75 11.60 11.83
C ALA A 126 26.70 12.23 10.80
N ARG A 127 26.15 12.82 9.73
CA ARG A 127 26.93 13.53 8.71
C ARG A 127 27.61 14.78 9.25
N GLU A 128 26.90 15.59 10.04
CA GLU A 128 27.49 16.78 10.67
C GLU A 128 28.63 16.40 11.64
N LYS A 129 28.47 15.33 12.42
CA LYS A 129 29.53 14.81 13.28
C LYS A 129 30.72 14.28 12.47
N LEU A 130 30.46 13.63 11.34
CA LEU A 130 31.51 13.16 10.43
C LEU A 130 32.30 14.35 9.87
N GLU A 131 31.62 15.36 9.33
CA GLU A 131 32.25 16.58 8.78
C GLU A 131 33.07 17.31 9.86
N ALA A 132 32.56 17.41 11.09
CA ALA A 132 33.30 17.99 12.20
C ALA A 132 34.54 17.17 12.59
N ALA A 133 34.45 15.84 12.57
CA ALA A 133 35.57 14.95 12.84
C ALA A 133 36.64 15.05 11.74
N GLU A 134 36.22 15.07 10.48
CA GLU A 134 37.11 15.27 9.32
C GLU A 134 37.83 16.62 9.40
N HIS A 135 37.13 17.69 9.77
CA HIS A 135 37.74 19.01 9.97
C HIS A 135 38.81 18.98 11.07
N ARG A 136 38.50 18.36 12.23
CA ARG A 136 39.46 18.22 13.34
C ARG A 136 40.69 17.40 12.94
N ILE A 137 40.51 16.32 12.17
CA ILE A 137 41.62 15.51 11.66
C ILE A 137 42.50 16.36 10.72
N ALA A 138 41.89 17.12 9.80
CA ALA A 138 42.64 18.00 8.90
C ALA A 138 43.47 19.06 9.66
N GLU A 139 42.90 19.67 10.71
CA GLU A 139 43.64 20.60 11.56
C GLU A 139 44.78 19.91 12.34
N HIS A 140 44.54 18.73 12.91
CA HIS A 140 45.60 17.96 13.57
C HIS A 140 46.73 17.59 12.58
N CYS A 141 46.42 17.20 11.35
CA CYS A 141 47.42 16.93 10.31
C CYS A 141 48.27 18.17 10.00
N LYS A 142 47.67 19.38 9.95
CA LYS A 142 48.44 20.64 9.77
C LYS A 142 49.42 20.89 10.93
N VAL A 143 48.97 20.66 12.17
CA VAL A 143 49.82 20.83 13.36
C VAL A 143 50.98 19.83 13.34
N LEU A 144 50.69 18.55 13.07
CA LEU A 144 51.71 17.50 12.99
C LEU A 144 52.73 17.79 11.88
N ASN A 145 52.29 18.21 10.69
CA ASN A 145 53.19 18.59 9.60
C ASN A 145 54.11 19.75 9.99
N SER A 146 53.58 20.74 10.72
CA SER A 146 54.37 21.88 11.21
C SER A 146 55.41 21.45 12.23
N LEU A 147 55.04 20.57 13.17
CA LEU A 147 55.96 20.02 14.17
C LEU A 147 57.04 19.15 13.53
N ALA A 148 56.68 18.29 12.58
CA ALA A 148 57.62 17.47 11.82
C ALA A 148 58.63 18.33 11.05
N ALA A 149 58.18 19.42 10.41
CA ALA A 149 59.06 20.38 9.74
C ALA A 149 60.06 21.03 10.70
N VAL A 150 59.63 21.37 11.92
CA VAL A 150 60.53 21.87 12.98
C VAL A 150 61.51 20.77 13.40
N ALA A 151 61.04 19.54 13.66
CA ALA A 151 61.89 18.43 14.11
C ALA A 151 63.00 18.10 13.10
N ARG A 152 62.68 18.02 11.80
CA ARG A 152 63.65 17.80 10.71
C ARG A 152 64.76 18.85 10.66
N ARG A 153 64.53 20.07 11.17
CA ARG A 153 65.56 21.11 11.24
C ARG A 153 66.62 20.83 12.32
N TYR A 154 66.25 20.11 13.38
CA TYR A 154 67.11 19.90 14.55
C TYR A 154 67.55 18.44 14.72
N LEU A 155 66.93 17.48 14.01
CA LEU A 155 67.26 16.06 14.04
C LEU A 155 67.57 15.57 12.60
N PRO A 156 68.84 15.28 12.26
CA PRO A 156 69.25 14.89 10.90
C PRO A 156 68.66 13.54 10.44
N ASP A 157 68.50 12.59 11.35
CA ASP A 157 68.07 11.22 11.04
C ASP A 157 66.57 10.99 11.33
N TYR A 158 65.77 12.07 11.35
CA TYR A 158 64.35 12.04 11.74
C TYR A 158 63.53 11.05 10.88
N ASP A 159 63.67 11.11 9.56
CA ASP A 159 62.92 10.27 8.61
C ASP A 159 63.41 8.80 8.63
N GLU A 160 64.59 8.52 9.21
CA GLU A 160 65.13 7.17 9.37
C GLU A 160 64.69 6.51 10.68
N HIS A 161 64.01 7.25 11.57
CA HIS A 161 63.55 6.70 12.83
C HIS A 161 62.46 5.64 12.60
N PRO A 162 62.58 4.42 13.17
CA PRO A 162 61.65 3.32 12.90
C PRO A 162 60.18 3.65 13.18
N GLU A 163 59.91 4.46 14.22
CA GLU A 163 58.56 4.87 14.57
C GLU A 163 57.96 5.88 13.56
N ILE A 164 58.79 6.69 12.91
CA ILE A 164 58.36 7.64 11.88
C ILE A 164 58.04 6.89 10.59
N GLN A 165 58.90 5.94 10.18
CA GLN A 165 58.63 5.07 9.04
C GLN A 165 57.35 4.24 9.25
N ALA A 166 57.16 3.67 10.45
CA ALA A 166 55.94 2.94 10.77
C ALA A 166 54.69 3.83 10.75
N ALA A 167 54.78 5.09 11.16
CA ALA A 167 53.67 6.03 11.09
C ALA A 167 53.31 6.42 9.64
N ASP A 168 54.32 6.64 8.79
CA ASP A 168 54.11 6.95 7.37
C ASP A 168 53.48 5.76 6.61
N GLU A 169 53.96 4.53 6.86
CA GLU A 169 53.35 3.31 6.31
C GLU A 169 51.88 3.16 6.73
N LEU A 170 51.56 3.44 8.00
CA LEU A 170 50.18 3.40 8.49
C LEU A 170 49.29 4.45 7.78
N LEU A 171 49.79 5.67 7.56
CA LEU A 171 49.06 6.72 6.84
C LEU A 171 48.79 6.34 5.37
N GLU A 172 49.77 5.77 4.68
CA GLU A 172 49.60 5.29 3.31
C GLU A 172 48.58 4.15 3.22
N SER A 173 48.60 3.22 4.18
CA SER A 173 47.62 2.12 4.25
C SER A 173 46.18 2.63 4.49
N ALA A 174 46.03 3.64 5.35
CA ALA A 174 44.74 4.25 5.66
C ALA A 174 44.18 5.08 4.50
N ALA A 175 45.04 5.72 3.69
CA ALA A 175 44.64 6.47 2.50
C ALA A 175 43.95 5.59 1.43
N GLY A 176 44.26 4.29 1.39
CA GLY A 176 43.64 3.31 0.50
C GLY A 176 42.19 2.92 0.85
N ILE A 177 41.69 3.28 2.04
CA ILE A 177 40.36 2.91 2.55
C ILE A 177 39.28 3.96 2.19
N LYS A 178 39.63 5.06 1.49
CA LYS A 178 38.63 6.06 1.05
C LYS A 178 37.49 5.40 0.27
N VAL A 179 36.32 5.31 0.92
CA VAL A 179 35.04 5.00 0.28
C VAL A 179 34.79 6.10 -0.75
N LYS A 180 34.78 5.74 -2.03
CA LYS A 180 34.34 6.63 -3.12
C LYS A 180 32.90 7.04 -2.86
N GLY A 181 32.71 8.19 -2.22
CA GLY A 181 31.47 8.94 -2.26
C GLY A 181 31.60 9.98 -3.35
N ASP A 182 31.13 9.62 -4.55
CA ASP A 182 30.64 10.55 -5.58
C ASP A 182 29.13 10.33 -5.71
#